data_AF-A0A9E1IUS2-F1
#
_entry.id   AF-A0A9E1IUS2-F1
#
_cell.length_a   1.000
_cell.length_b   1.000
_cell.length_c   1.000
_cell.angle_alpha   90.00
_cell.angle_beta   90.00
_cell.angle_gamma   90.00
#
_symmetry.space_group_name_H-M   'P 1'
#
loop_
_entity.id
_entity.type
_entity.pdbx_description
1 polymer ?
#
loop_
_entity_poly.entity_id
_entity_poly.type
_entity_poly.pdbx_seq_one_letter_code
_entity_poly.pdbx_strand_id
1 'polypeptide(L)'
;LGARDTLRLEAGMMLYGSDMDTTTTPLESALSWTVALNENRPFNGHSALEQQKAEGIPRKLAGLKLEGKGVMRSQQKLFVGDRQVGEITSGGFSPTLNRTIALARIASDVENSCEVEMRGKRIPVTIGRPLFVRDGKPVQ
;
A
#
# COMPACT_ATOMS: atom_id res chain seq x y z
N LEU A 1 11.28 13.55 13.18
CA LEU A 1 10.16 12.70 12.71
C LEU A 1 10.28 12.30 11.23
N GLY A 2 10.69 13.19 10.32
CA GLY A 2 10.76 12.90 8.87
C GLY A 2 11.57 11.66 8.49
N ALA A 3 12.80 11.51 8.97
CA ALA A 3 13.63 10.34 8.62
C ALA A 3 13.00 9.00 9.03
N ARG A 4 12.31 8.94 10.18
CA ARG A 4 11.59 7.75 10.64
C ARG A 4 10.48 7.37 9.66
N ASP A 5 9.72 8.36 9.19
CA ASP A 5 8.62 8.13 8.25
C ASP A 5 9.12 7.71 6.86
N THR A 6 10.26 8.27 6.42
CA THR A 6 10.94 7.81 5.21
C THR A 6 11.41 6.36 5.34
N LEU A 7 12.13 6.02 6.41
CA LEU A 7 12.71 4.68 6.57
C LEU A 7 11.64 3.59 6.73
N ARG A 8 10.55 3.86 7.47
CA ARG A 8 9.44 2.90 7.59
C ARG A 8 8.73 2.72 6.25
N LEU A 9 8.55 3.78 5.47
CA LEU A 9 7.90 3.72 4.17
C LEU A 9 8.75 2.88 3.21
N GLU A 10 10.06 3.15 3.16
CA GLU A 10 11.02 2.36 2.38
C GLU A 10 11.00 0.88 2.78
N ALA A 11 10.95 0.58 4.07
CA ALA A 11 10.89 -0.78 4.61
C ALA A 11 9.51 -1.45 4.47
N GLY A 12 8.49 -0.76 3.93
CA GLY A 12 7.16 -1.33 3.79
C GLY A 12 6.42 -1.55 5.10
N MET A 13 6.71 -0.76 6.13
CA MET A 13 6.09 -0.86 7.44
C MET A 13 4.84 0.02 7.53
N MET A 14 3.74 -0.58 8.01
CA MET A 14 2.44 0.07 8.11
C MET A 14 2.40 1.09 9.25
N LEU A 15 1.80 2.24 8.98
CA LEU A 15 1.50 3.25 9.99
C LEU A 15 0.01 3.21 10.35
N TYR A 16 -0.30 2.92 11.63
CA TYR A 16 -1.66 3.01 12.14
C TYR A 16 -2.19 4.44 12.03
N GLY A 17 -3.44 4.59 11.58
CA GLY A 17 -4.05 5.88 11.25
C GLY A 17 -3.79 6.36 9.81
N SER A 18 -3.02 5.62 9.01
CA SER A 18 -2.83 5.91 7.57
C SER A 18 -3.00 4.64 6.74
N ASP A 19 -2.18 3.63 6.98
CA ASP A 19 -2.17 2.38 6.21
C ASP A 19 -3.12 1.32 6.80
N MET A 20 -3.52 1.49 8.06
CA MET A 20 -4.50 0.66 8.75
C MET A 20 -5.19 1.42 9.89
N ASP A 21 -6.46 1.11 10.11
CA ASP A 21 -7.27 1.53 11.25
C ASP A 21 -8.41 0.52 11.49
N THR A 22 -9.40 0.88 12.32
CA THR A 22 -10.55 0.03 12.63
C THR A 22 -11.49 -0.26 11.46
N THR A 23 -11.29 0.38 10.30
CA THR A 23 -12.09 0.21 9.07
C THR A 23 -11.43 -0.69 8.03
N THR A 24 -10.24 -1.21 8.35
CA THR A 24 -9.44 -2.08 7.48
C THR A 24 -9.05 -3.36 8.20
N THR A 25 -8.85 -4.44 7.46
CA THR A 25 -8.39 -5.72 8.03
C THR A 25 -6.90 -5.98 7.77
N PRO A 26 -6.25 -6.86 8.55
CA PRO A 26 -4.88 -7.29 8.26
C PRO A 26 -4.70 -7.88 6.84
N LEU A 27 -5.73 -8.52 6.29
CA LEU A 27 -5.69 -9.06 4.93
C LEU A 27 -5.65 -7.96 3.87
N GLU A 28 -6.35 -6.84 4.10
CA GLU A 28 -6.32 -5.68 3.21
C GLU A 28 -5.03 -4.87 3.34
N SER A 29 -4.40 -4.87 4.51
CA SER A 29 -3.21 -4.04 4.83
C SER A 29 -1.86 -4.74 4.63
N ALA A 30 -1.80 -5.82 3.82
CA ALA A 30 -0.60 -6.61 3.59
C ALA A 30 0.04 -7.21 4.87
N LEU A 31 -0.79 -7.49 5.88
CA LEU A 31 -0.40 -8.07 7.17
C LEU A 31 -0.93 -9.50 7.36
N SER A 32 -1.38 -10.16 6.29
CA SER A 32 -1.86 -11.55 6.36
C SER A 32 -0.83 -12.50 6.99
N TRP A 33 0.46 -12.24 6.77
CA TRP A 33 1.57 -13.01 7.32
C TRP A 33 1.69 -12.94 8.85
N THR A 34 1.06 -11.95 9.51
CA THR A 34 1.06 -11.83 10.98
C THR A 34 -0.11 -12.54 11.64
N VAL A 35 -1.04 -13.12 10.87
CA VAL A 35 -2.27 -13.72 11.39
C VAL A 35 -2.19 -15.24 11.28
N ALA A 36 -2.24 -15.91 12.43
CA ALA A 36 -2.22 -17.36 12.53
C ALA A 36 -3.60 -18.00 12.21
N LEU A 37 -4.16 -17.76 11.02
CA LEU A 37 -5.48 -18.28 10.62
C LEU A 37 -5.55 -19.80 10.47
N ASN A 38 -4.41 -20.46 10.29
CA ASN A 38 -4.37 -21.93 10.12
C ASN A 38 -4.16 -22.66 11.45
N GLU A 39 -3.94 -21.93 12.54
CA GLU A 39 -3.87 -22.51 13.88
C GLU A 39 -5.30 -22.63 14.41
N ASN A 40 -5.67 -23.80 14.96
CA ASN A 40 -6.98 -24.01 15.56
C ASN A 40 -7.08 -23.33 16.94
N ARG A 41 -6.78 -22.02 16.97
CA ARG A 41 -6.68 -21.18 18.15
C ARG A 41 -7.62 -19.98 17.99
N PRO A 42 -8.68 -19.85 18.81
CA PRO A 42 -9.60 -18.74 18.71
C PRO A 42 -8.94 -17.42 19.12
N PHE A 43 -9.28 -16.34 18.41
CA PHE A 43 -8.93 -14.96 18.74
C PHE A 43 -10.01 -13.98 18.24
N ASN A 44 -9.96 -12.74 18.72
CA ASN A 44 -10.92 -11.70 18.33
C ASN A 44 -10.83 -11.40 16.83
N GLY A 45 -11.91 -11.65 16.10
CA GLY A 45 -11.97 -11.44 14.65
C GLY A 45 -11.57 -12.66 13.81
N HIS A 46 -11.28 -13.82 14.41
CA HIS A 46 -10.93 -15.05 13.67
C HIS A 46 -11.95 -15.41 12.58
N SER A 47 -13.22 -15.56 12.95
CA SER A 47 -14.29 -15.94 12.01
C SER A 47 -14.48 -14.91 10.89
N ALA A 48 -14.37 -13.62 11.20
CA ALA A 48 -14.49 -12.55 10.21
C ALA A 48 -13.35 -12.62 9.18
N LEU A 49 -12.11 -12.89 9.61
CA LEU A 49 -10.97 -13.02 8.72
C LEU A 49 -11.01 -14.32 7.90
N GLU A 50 -11.51 -15.43 8.46
CA GLU A 50 -11.75 -16.65 7.69
C GLU A 50 -12.78 -16.44 6.59
N GLN A 51 -13.91 -15.81 6.91
CA GLN A 51 -14.94 -15.46 5.94
C GLN A 51 -14.37 -14.55 4.85
N GLN A 52 -13.66 -13.48 5.23
CA GLN A 52 -13.04 -12.56 4.28
C GLN A 52 -12.02 -13.26 3.37
N LYS A 53 -11.25 -14.23 3.89
CA LYS A 53 -10.31 -15.02 3.09
C LYS A 53 -11.03 -15.92 2.10
N ALA A 54 -12.18 -16.50 2.47
CA ALA A 54 -12.99 -17.35 1.60
C ALA A 54 -13.69 -16.55 0.48
N GLU A 55 -14.19 -15.35 0.80
CA GLU A 55 -14.88 -14.46 -0.16
C GLU A 55 -13.90 -13.70 -1.06
N GLY A 56 -12.67 -13.48 -0.57
CA GLY A 56 -11.67 -12.65 -1.23
C GLY A 56 -11.71 -11.19 -0.74
N ILE A 57 -10.56 -10.51 -0.81
CA ILE A 57 -10.47 -9.09 -0.43
C ILE A 57 -10.84 -8.19 -1.62
N PRO A 58 -11.73 -7.19 -1.46
CA PRO A 58 -12.09 -6.29 -2.56
C PRO A 58 -11.00 -5.25 -2.86
N ARG A 59 -10.12 -4.99 -1.88
CA ARG A 59 -9.00 -4.06 -1.97
C ARG A 59 -7.78 -4.63 -1.27
N LYS A 60 -6.61 -4.22 -1.74
CA LYS A 60 -5.29 -4.64 -1.23
C LYS A 60 -4.39 -3.43 -1.05
N LEU A 61 -3.45 -3.52 -0.11
CA LEU A 61 -2.37 -2.56 0.01
C LEU A 61 -1.22 -2.93 -0.92
N ALA A 62 -0.77 -1.97 -1.71
CA ALA A 62 0.32 -2.13 -2.67
C ALA A 62 1.38 -1.03 -2.52
N GLY A 63 2.59 -1.33 -2.98
CA GLY A 63 3.66 -0.34 -3.13
C GLY A 63 3.62 0.29 -4.51
N LEU A 64 3.82 1.61 -4.58
CA LEU A 64 3.84 2.38 -5.81
C LEU A 64 5.19 3.07 -6.01
N LYS A 65 5.67 3.08 -7.25
CA LYS A 65 6.85 3.85 -7.69
C LYS A 65 6.40 4.84 -8.77
N LEU A 66 6.63 6.14 -8.56
CA LEU A 66 6.26 7.16 -9.54
C LEU A 66 7.14 7.07 -10.80
N GLU A 67 6.52 7.15 -11.97
CA GLU A 67 7.22 7.29 -13.24
C GLU A 67 7.29 8.78 -13.61
N GLY A 68 8.45 9.39 -13.34
CA GLY A 68 8.69 10.81 -13.61
C GLY A 68 8.85 11.66 -12.35
N LYS A 69 8.46 12.93 -12.42
CA LYS A 69 8.67 13.93 -11.36
C LYS A 69 7.37 14.23 -10.63
N GLY A 70 7.47 14.39 -9.32
CA GLY A 70 6.35 14.73 -8.46
C GLY A 70 6.53 14.15 -7.06
N VAL A 71 5.71 14.59 -6.12
CA VAL A 71 5.69 14.05 -4.75
C VAL A 71 4.30 13.49 -4.50
N MET A 72 4.26 12.17 -4.29
CA MET A 72 3.07 11.45 -3.90
C MET A 72 2.81 11.69 -2.42
N ARG A 73 1.55 11.95 -2.08
CA ARG A 73 1.08 12.26 -0.72
C ARG A 73 -0.19 11.47 -0.44
N SER A 74 -0.50 11.31 0.84
CA SER A 74 -1.76 10.73 1.31
C SER A 74 -2.95 11.42 0.64
N GLN A 75 -4.03 10.66 0.43
CA GLN A 75 -5.31 11.10 -0.15
C GLN A 75 -5.31 11.39 -1.65
N GLN A 76 -4.17 11.20 -2.33
CA GLN A 76 -4.15 11.28 -3.79
C GLN A 76 -4.81 10.05 -4.40
N LYS A 77 -5.74 10.30 -5.32
CA LYS A 77 -6.54 9.28 -5.98
C LYS A 77 -5.75 8.58 -7.09
N LEU A 78 -6.04 7.30 -7.26
CA LEU A 78 -5.44 6.43 -8.27
C LEU A 78 -6.49 6.01 -9.30
N PHE A 79 -6.09 5.93 -10.56
CA PHE A 79 -6.98 5.70 -11.69
C PHE A 79 -6.43 4.69 -12.70
N VAL A 80 -7.34 3.97 -13.35
CA VAL A 80 -7.10 3.20 -14.57
C VAL A 80 -8.14 3.68 -15.58
N GLY A 81 -7.71 4.46 -16.57
CA GLY A 81 -8.63 5.24 -17.39
C GLY A 81 -9.47 6.18 -16.54
N ASP A 82 -10.80 6.14 -16.70
CA ASP A 82 -11.73 6.97 -15.93
C ASP A 82 -12.17 6.34 -14.59
N ARG A 83 -11.82 5.07 -14.35
CA ARG A 83 -12.17 4.39 -13.10
C ARG A 83 -11.20 4.81 -11.99
N GLN A 84 -11.73 5.40 -10.91
CA GLN A 84 -10.98 5.53 -9.66
C GLN A 84 -10.79 4.13 -9.06
N VAL A 85 -9.54 3.72 -8.87
CA VAL A 85 -9.19 2.36 -8.41
C VAL A 85 -8.60 2.33 -7.01
N GLY A 86 -8.32 3.48 -6.40
CA GLY A 86 -7.77 3.51 -5.05
C GLY A 86 -7.29 4.88 -4.63
N GLU A 87 -6.52 4.88 -3.55
CA GLU A 87 -5.98 6.08 -2.93
C GLU A 87 -4.65 5.79 -2.24
N ILE A 88 -3.76 6.78 -2.25
CA ILE A 88 -2.49 6.74 -1.52
C ILE A 88 -2.73 6.90 -0.02
N THR A 89 -2.22 5.98 0.78
CA THR A 89 -2.30 6.04 2.25
C THR A 89 -1.10 6.78 2.81
N SER A 90 0.11 6.43 2.35
CA SER A 90 1.38 7.01 2.76
C SER A 90 2.23 7.30 1.53
N GLY A 91 2.85 8.48 1.44
CA GLY A 91 3.67 8.84 0.28
C GLY A 91 4.82 9.75 0.66
N GLY A 92 5.94 9.60 -0.02
CA GLY A 92 7.14 10.38 0.27
C GLY A 92 8.27 10.14 -0.73
N PHE A 93 9.31 10.97 -0.62
CA PHE A 93 10.55 10.76 -1.38
C PHE A 93 11.44 9.74 -0.66
N SER A 94 11.91 8.74 -1.38
CA SER A 94 12.92 7.79 -0.94
C SER A 94 14.31 8.29 -1.36
N PRO A 95 15.19 8.69 -0.41
CA PRO A 95 16.57 9.01 -0.71
C PRO A 95 17.34 7.81 -1.27
N THR A 96 17.04 6.60 -0.78
CA THR A 96 17.73 5.37 -1.21
C THR A 96 17.46 5.04 -2.68
N LEU A 97 16.21 5.26 -3.14
CA LEU A 97 15.81 5.02 -4.53
C LEU A 97 15.95 6.25 -5.43
N ASN A 98 16.25 7.42 -4.84
CA ASN A 98 16.21 8.71 -5.51
C ASN A 98 14.89 8.93 -6.28
N ARG A 99 13.77 8.51 -5.68
CA ARG A 99 12.44 8.48 -6.32
C ARG A 99 11.32 8.60 -5.29
N THR A 100 10.19 9.15 -5.71
CA THR A 100 8.96 9.14 -4.92
C THR A 100 8.32 7.76 -4.92
N ILE A 101 8.00 7.28 -3.72
CA ILE A 101 7.32 6.00 -3.44
C ILE A 101 6.07 6.24 -2.58
N ALA A 102 5.15 5.29 -2.61
CA ALA A 102 3.94 5.35 -1.80
C ALA A 102 3.40 3.96 -1.46
N LEU A 103 2.72 3.85 -0.32
CA LEU A 103 1.76 2.80 -0.05
C LEU A 103 0.38 3.29 -0.46
N ALA A 104 -0.40 2.40 -1.05
CA ALA A 104 -1.74 2.72 -1.51
C ALA A 104 -2.70 1.56 -1.30
N ARG A 105 -3.94 1.89 -1.02
CA ARG A 105 -5.05 0.93 -1.00
C ARG A 105 -5.75 0.98 -2.33
N ILE A 106 -5.67 -0.12 -3.07
CA ILE A 106 -6.18 -0.23 -4.44
C ILE A 106 -7.16 -1.40 -4.56
N ALA A 107 -8.07 -1.35 -5.51
CA ALA A 107 -8.93 -2.46 -5.85
C ALA A 107 -8.09 -3.70 -6.21
N SER A 108 -8.55 -4.89 -5.77
CA SER A 108 -7.74 -6.11 -5.86
C SER A 108 -7.48 -6.57 -7.30
N ASP A 109 -8.36 -6.21 -8.23
CA ASP A 109 -8.28 -6.50 -9.67
C ASP A 109 -7.23 -5.64 -10.41
N VAL A 110 -6.67 -4.61 -9.77
CA VAL A 110 -5.65 -3.77 -10.40
C VAL A 110 -4.26 -4.34 -10.18
N GLU A 111 -3.51 -4.43 -11.27
CA GLU A 111 -2.17 -5.00 -11.34
C GLU A 111 -1.23 -4.13 -12.18
N ASN A 112 0.08 -4.31 -11.98
CA ASN A 112 1.18 -3.75 -12.78
C ASN A 112 1.34 -2.21 -12.80
N SER A 113 0.31 -1.45 -13.13
CA SER A 113 0.38 0.01 -13.28
C SER A 113 -0.96 0.70 -13.11
N CYS A 114 -0.93 1.95 -12.66
CA CYS A 114 -2.07 2.86 -12.67
C CYS A 114 -1.57 4.30 -12.77
N GLU A 115 -2.45 5.28 -12.60
CA GLU A 115 -2.11 6.70 -12.65
C GLU A 115 -2.52 7.41 -11.36
N VAL A 116 -1.63 8.23 -10.80
CA VAL A 116 -1.96 9.10 -9.67
C VAL A 116 -2.41 10.47 -10.15
N GLU A 117 -3.46 11.01 -9.55
CA GLU A 117 -3.87 12.40 -9.75
C GLU A 117 -2.99 13.37 -8.95
N MET A 118 -2.31 14.26 -9.65
CA MET A 118 -1.53 15.32 -9.03
C MET A 118 -1.78 16.64 -9.73
N ARG A 119 -2.44 17.58 -9.03
CA ARG A 119 -2.70 18.95 -9.53
C ARG A 119 -3.38 18.94 -10.92
N GLY A 120 -4.39 18.09 -11.09
CA GLY A 120 -5.15 17.96 -12.33
C GLY A 120 -4.45 17.19 -13.45
N LYS A 121 -3.29 16.57 -13.19
CA LYS A 121 -2.59 15.70 -14.14
C LYS A 121 -2.60 14.26 -13.67
N ARG A 122 -2.72 13.33 -14.61
CA ARG A 122 -2.48 11.89 -14.41
C ARG A 122 -1.00 11.60 -14.64
N ILE A 123 -0.34 10.98 -13.67
CA ILE A 123 1.07 10.58 -13.80
C ILE A 123 1.16 9.06 -13.58
N PRO A 124 1.81 8.30 -14.48
CA PRO A 124 1.91 6.87 -14.35
C PRO A 124 2.70 6.46 -13.10
N VAL A 125 2.28 5.35 -12.49
CA VAL A 125 2.96 4.69 -11.37
C VAL A 125 3.03 3.19 -11.66
N THR A 126 4.16 2.57 -11.31
CA THR A 126 4.29 1.11 -11.31
C THR A 126 3.81 0.56 -9.97
N ILE A 127 3.02 -0.50 -10.00
CA ILE A 127 2.50 -1.22 -8.83
C ILE A 127 3.41 -2.40 -8.52
N GLY A 128 3.74 -2.59 -7.25
CA GLY A 128 4.53 -3.72 -6.77
C GLY A 128 4.24 -4.08 -5.32
N ARG A 129 5.12 -4.90 -4.75
CA ARG A 129 5.05 -5.26 -3.33
C ARG A 129 5.18 -4.01 -2.46
N PRO A 130 4.48 -3.93 -1.31
CA PRO A 130 4.62 -2.83 -0.35
C PRO A 130 5.95 -2.98 0.43
N LEU A 131 7.08 -2.99 -0.27
CA LEU A 131 8.44 -3.10 0.25
C LEU A 131 9.41 -2.55 -0.82
N PHE A 132 10.25 -1.58 -0.45
CA PHE A 132 11.09 -0.86 -1.41
C PHE A 132 12.59 -1.00 -1.14
N VAL A 133 12.97 -1.02 0.15
CA VAL A 133 14.36 -1.12 0.61
C VAL A 133 14.44 -2.13 1.74
N ARG A 134 15.49 -2.96 1.72
CA ARG A 134 15.84 -3.86 2.82
C ARG A 134 17.34 -3.81 3.04
N ASP A 135 17.77 -3.69 4.29
CA ASP A 135 19.19 -3.66 4.68
C ASP A 135 20.03 -2.66 3.85
N GLY A 136 19.46 -1.47 3.61
CA GLY A 136 20.08 -0.39 2.85
C GLY A 136 20.11 -0.58 1.33
N LYS A 137 19.49 -1.63 0.79
CA LYS A 137 19.48 -1.92 -0.65
C LYS A 137 18.07 -1.89 -1.24
N PRO A 138 17.91 -1.37 -2.48
CA PRO A 138 16.67 -1.49 -3.23
C PRO A 138 16.23 -2.96 -3.38
N VAL A 139 14.94 -3.23 -3.19
CA VAL A 139 14.33 -4.53 -3.47
C VAL A 139 13.87 -4.54 -4.93
N GLN A 140 14.24 -5.60 -5.66
CA GLN A 140 13.80 -5.84 -7.04
C GLN A 140 12.31 -6.17 -7.10
#